data_AF-A0AAV0Y8J0-F1
#
_entry.id   AF-A0AAV0Y8J0-F1
#
_cell.length_a   1.000
_cell.length_b   1.000
_cell.length_c   1.000
_cell.angle_alpha   90.00
_cell.angle_beta   90.00
_cell.angle_gamma   90.00
#
_symmetry.space_group_name_H-M   'P 1'
#
loop_
_entity.id
_entity.type
_entity.pdbx_description
1 polymer ?
#
loop_
_entity_poly.entity_id
_entity_poly.type
_entity_poly.pdbx_seq_one_letter_code
_entity_poly.pdbx_strand_id
1 'polypeptide(L)'
;MLLTNVLSKYLQSSSIIYSNVQSMAKETIQELCNMRCEESFNNTWNEVDILRKQYNVSSPFLPRKQGIPAKLGGGLKEVENTTINKHYKINIYFAVLDNIINDMGERFEENNLYVLNCMQDILLNDMPNNNSFK
;
A
#
# COMPACT_ATOMS: atom_id res chain seq x y z
N MET A 1 1.97 0.09 -11.51
CA MET A 1 0.50 0.01 -11.35
C MET A 1 -0.13 -1.31 -11.84
N LEU A 2 0.67 -2.29 -12.30
CA LEU A 2 0.16 -3.60 -12.72
C LEU A 2 -0.21 -4.52 -11.54
N LEU A 3 0.50 -4.39 -10.41
CA LEU A 3 0.36 -5.26 -9.25
C LEU A 3 -1.09 -5.35 -8.73
N THR A 4 -1.72 -4.21 -8.44
CA THR A 4 -3.11 -4.16 -7.98
C THR A 4 -4.13 -4.35 -9.09
N ASN A 5 -3.74 -4.23 -10.36
CA ASN A 5 -4.65 -4.30 -11.51
C ASN A 5 -5.23 -5.70 -11.71
N VAL A 6 -4.44 -6.75 -11.44
CA VAL A 6 -4.90 -8.14 -11.60
C VAL A 6 -6.01 -8.44 -10.59
N LEU A 7 -5.77 -8.16 -9.31
CA LEU A 7 -6.77 -8.29 -8.25
C LEU A 7 -8.00 -7.42 -8.54
N SER A 8 -7.80 -6.17 -8.94
CA SER A 8 -8.89 -5.25 -9.27
C SER A 8 -9.78 -5.77 -10.41
N LYS A 9 -9.20 -6.29 -11.49
CA LYS A 9 -9.95 -6.90 -12.60
C LYS A 9 -10.69 -8.15 -12.16
N TYR A 10 -10.06 -8.98 -11.32
CA TYR A 10 -10.69 -10.20 -10.83
C TYR A 10 -11.90 -9.89 -9.94
N LEU A 11 -11.78 -8.91 -9.06
CA LEU A 11 -12.87 -8.41 -8.21
C LEU A 11 -14.07 -7.88 -9.00
N GLN A 12 -13.84 -7.41 -10.23
CA GLN A 12 -14.88 -6.89 -11.13
C GLN A 12 -15.43 -7.96 -12.09
N SER A 13 -14.92 -9.19 -12.05
CA SER A 13 -15.38 -10.27 -12.92
C SER A 13 -16.71 -10.86 -12.43
N SER A 14 -17.57 -11.27 -13.36
CA SER A 14 -18.86 -11.93 -13.03
C SER A 14 -18.68 -13.34 -12.45
N SER A 15 -17.47 -13.90 -12.51
CA SER A 15 -17.11 -15.26 -12.08
C SER A 15 -16.14 -15.22 -10.89
N ILE A 16 -16.40 -14.34 -9.94
CA ILE A 16 -15.53 -14.17 -8.77
C ILE A 16 -15.58 -15.41 -7.87
N ILE A 17 -14.42 -15.92 -7.48
CA ILE A 17 -14.29 -17.01 -6.51
C ILE A 17 -13.59 -16.43 -5.28
N TYR A 18 -14.29 -16.41 -4.14
CA TYR A 18 -13.83 -15.74 -2.93
C TYR A 18 -12.53 -16.33 -2.35
N SER A 19 -12.35 -17.64 -2.44
CA SER A 19 -11.09 -18.28 -2.02
C SER A 19 -9.89 -17.75 -2.80
N ASN A 20 -10.04 -17.56 -4.11
CA ASN A 20 -9.00 -16.98 -4.96
C ASN A 20 -8.78 -15.50 -4.64
N VAL A 21 -9.85 -14.74 -4.38
CA VAL A 21 -9.73 -13.33 -3.95
C VAL A 21 -8.88 -13.22 -2.68
N GLN A 22 -9.10 -14.10 -1.70
CA GLN A 22 -8.33 -14.09 -0.46
C GLN A 22 -6.84 -14.35 -0.71
N SER A 23 -6.51 -15.37 -1.52
CA SER A 23 -5.11 -15.66 -1.87
C SER A 23 -4.46 -14.51 -2.61
N MET A 24 -5.14 -13.99 -3.65
CA MET A 24 -4.63 -12.90 -4.48
C MET A 24 -4.45 -11.60 -3.67
N ALA A 25 -5.35 -11.30 -2.74
CA ALA A 25 -5.22 -10.16 -1.84
C ALA A 25 -4.00 -10.32 -0.92
N LYS A 26 -3.82 -11.50 -0.30
CA LYS A 26 -2.65 -11.80 0.54
C LYS A 26 -1.34 -11.66 -0.24
N GLU A 27 -1.26 -12.21 -1.44
CA GLU A 27 -0.09 -12.10 -2.32
C GLU A 27 0.18 -10.64 -2.73
N THR A 28 -0.87 -9.88 -3.07
CA THR A 28 -0.74 -8.47 -3.45
C THR A 28 -0.23 -7.63 -2.28
N ILE A 29 -0.75 -7.86 -1.07
CA ILE A 29 -0.28 -7.19 0.16
C ILE A 29 1.17 -7.55 0.43
N GLN A 30 1.54 -8.83 0.32
CA GLN A 30 2.91 -9.27 0.54
C GLN A 30 3.88 -8.58 -0.43
N GLU A 31 3.51 -8.44 -1.69
CA GLU A 31 4.35 -7.77 -2.67
C GLU A 31 4.47 -6.25 -2.41
N LEU A 32 3.40 -5.60 -1.96
CA LEU A 32 3.45 -4.21 -1.50
C LEU A 32 4.38 -4.05 -0.28
N CYS A 33 4.37 -5.00 0.66
CA CYS A 33 5.31 -5.03 1.78
C CYS A 33 6.77 -5.19 1.29
N ASN A 34 7.02 -6.04 0.29
CA ASN A 34 8.35 -6.23 -0.30
C ASN A 34 8.86 -4.93 -0.96
N MET A 35 7.97 -4.16 -1.57
CA MET A 35 8.30 -2.84 -2.13
C MET A 35 8.69 -1.81 -1.07
N ARG A 36 8.35 -2.03 0.20
CA ARG A 36 8.68 -1.14 1.31
C ARG A 36 10.13 -1.30 1.79
N CYS A 37 11.07 -1.19 0.86
CA CYS A 37 12.50 -1.30 1.11
C CYS A 37 13.27 -0.14 0.46
N GLU A 38 14.53 0.02 0.88
CA GLU A 38 15.39 1.10 0.39
C GLU A 38 15.75 0.95 -1.09
N GLU A 39 15.92 -0.29 -1.56
CA GLU A 39 16.23 -0.58 -2.96
C GLU A 39 15.09 -0.14 -3.89
N SER A 40 13.86 -0.55 -3.60
CA SER A 40 12.68 -0.17 -4.39
C SER A 40 12.45 1.33 -4.41
N PHE A 41 12.67 2.00 -3.27
CA PHE A 41 12.64 3.47 -3.22
C PHE A 41 13.72 4.10 -4.10
N ASN A 42 14.97 3.63 -4.02
CA ASN A 42 16.07 4.18 -4.81
C ASN A 42 15.85 3.99 -6.32
N ASN A 43 15.34 2.82 -6.72
CA ASN A 43 14.97 2.54 -8.11
C ASN A 43 13.91 3.52 -8.61
N THR A 44 12.82 3.68 -7.84
CA THR A 44 11.74 4.63 -8.15
C THR A 44 12.27 6.07 -8.22
N TRP A 45 13.12 6.47 -7.27
CA TRP A 45 13.70 7.81 -7.22
C TRP A 45 14.57 8.09 -8.44
N ASN A 46 15.38 7.13 -8.86
CA ASN A 46 16.25 7.25 -10.03
C ASN A 46 15.45 7.33 -11.34
N GLU A 47 14.41 6.50 -11.49
CA GLU A 47 13.50 6.58 -12.65
C GLU A 47 12.84 7.96 -12.76
N VAL A 48 12.35 8.50 -11.64
CA VAL A 48 11.77 9.84 -11.59
C VAL A 48 12.81 10.91 -11.94
N ASP A 49 14.05 10.78 -11.48
CA ASP A 49 15.14 11.73 -11.82
C ASP A 49 15.49 11.70 -13.31
N ILE A 50 15.47 10.51 -13.95
CA ILE A 50 15.66 10.34 -15.39
C ILE A 50 14.51 11.02 -16.15
N LEU A 51 13.26 10.72 -15.80
CA LEU A 51 12.08 11.34 -16.43
C LEU A 51 12.09 12.86 -16.26
N ARG A 52 12.44 13.34 -15.06
CA ARG A 52 12.55 14.78 -14.79
C ARG A 52 13.52 15.45 -15.75
N LYS A 53 14.71 14.86 -15.95
CA LYS A 53 15.72 15.37 -16.89
C LYS A 53 15.21 15.30 -18.34
N GLN A 54 14.56 14.21 -18.73
CA GLN A 54 14.01 14.03 -20.08
C GLN A 54 12.97 15.11 -20.43
N TYR A 55 12.12 15.48 -19.48
CA TYR A 55 11.03 16.44 -19.68
C TYR A 55 11.34 17.86 -19.16
N ASN A 56 12.61 18.15 -18.82
CA ASN A 56 13.05 19.45 -18.27
C ASN A 56 12.20 19.95 -17.08
N VAL A 57 11.78 19.03 -16.21
CA VAL A 57 11.02 19.37 -15.00
C VAL A 57 12.00 19.80 -13.90
N SER A 58 11.59 20.73 -13.04
CA SER A 58 12.41 21.21 -11.92
C SER A 58 12.61 20.12 -10.86
N SER A 59 13.77 20.15 -10.17
CA SER A 59 14.06 19.24 -9.06
C SER A 59 13.03 19.38 -7.93
N PRO A 60 12.66 18.29 -7.24
CA PRO A 60 11.82 18.36 -6.05
C PRO A 60 12.44 19.27 -4.99
N PHE A 61 11.58 19.98 -4.26
CA PHE A 61 11.96 20.90 -3.18
C PHE A 61 11.24 20.52 -1.88
N LEU A 62 11.85 20.84 -0.74
CA LEU A 62 11.22 20.61 0.55
C LEU A 62 10.03 21.56 0.76
N PRO A 63 8.93 21.11 1.39
CA PRO A 63 7.86 21.99 1.81
C PRO A 63 8.40 23.16 2.65
N ARG A 64 7.81 24.35 2.48
CA ARG A 64 8.20 25.55 3.23
C ARG A 64 8.10 25.27 4.74
N LYS A 65 9.16 25.57 5.49
CA LYS A 65 9.14 25.50 6.96
C LYS A 65 8.00 26.36 7.49
N GLN A 66 7.09 25.76 8.24
CA GLN A 66 6.04 26.50 8.92
C GLN A 66 6.63 27.15 10.18
N GLY A 67 6.51 28.47 10.29
CA GLY A 67 6.82 29.18 11.52
C GLY A 67 5.72 28.92 12.54
N ILE A 68 6.11 28.67 13.78
CA ILE A 68 5.18 28.61 14.90
C ILE A 68 4.65 30.03 15.10
N PRO A 69 3.31 30.23 15.12
CA PRO A 69 2.73 31.54 15.38
C PRO A 69 3.30 32.14 16.67
N ALA A 70 3.60 33.44 16.67
CA ALA A 70 4.17 34.14 17.85
C ALA A 70 3.30 33.97 19.11
N LYS A 71 1.98 33.77 18.93
CA LYS A 71 1.02 33.50 20.01
C LYS A 71 1.26 32.17 20.75
N LEU A 72 2.01 31.24 20.16
CA LEU A 72 2.33 29.91 20.70
C LEU A 72 3.80 29.79 21.12
N GLY A 73 4.49 30.92 21.36
CA GLY A 73 5.89 30.96 21.80
C GLY A 73 6.89 31.32 20.70
N GLY A 74 6.48 31.31 19.43
CA GLY A 74 7.36 31.62 18.29
C GLY A 74 8.45 30.56 18.08
N GLY A 75 9.02 30.52 16.88
CA GLY A 75 10.09 29.58 16.53
C GLY A 75 9.89 28.94 15.16
N LEU A 76 10.95 28.32 14.64
CA LEU A 76 10.85 27.47 13.47
C LEU A 76 10.55 26.05 13.94
N LYS A 77 9.55 25.40 13.33
CA LYS A 77 9.33 23.98 13.55
C LYS A 77 10.58 23.22 13.08
N GLU A 78 11.24 22.49 13.96
CA GLU A 78 12.34 21.61 13.56
C GLU A 78 11.80 20.53 12.62
N VAL A 79 12.45 20.37 11.47
CA VAL A 79 12.08 19.36 10.48
C VAL A 79 13.15 18.29 10.56
N GLU A 80 12.83 17.12 11.11
CA GLU A 80 13.76 15.97 11.27
C GLU A 80 14.19 15.27 9.96
N ASN A 81 14.01 15.94 8.81
CA ASN A 81 14.35 15.41 7.49
C ASN A 81 15.34 16.35 6.79
N THR A 82 16.62 16.17 7.09
CA THR A 82 17.74 17.01 6.63
C THR A 82 17.97 16.97 5.11
N THR A 83 17.49 15.96 4.39
CA THR A 83 17.66 15.81 2.93
C THR A 83 16.32 15.65 2.21
N ILE A 84 16.19 16.26 1.03
CA ILE A 84 15.03 16.13 0.12
C ILE A 84 14.64 14.66 -0.06
N ASN A 85 15.61 13.81 -0.41
CA ASN A 85 15.39 12.38 -0.62
C ASN A 85 14.75 11.70 0.62
N LYS A 86 15.29 11.94 1.82
CA LYS A 86 14.75 11.38 3.08
C LYS A 86 13.31 11.83 3.34
N HIS A 87 12.99 13.10 3.07
CA HIS A 87 11.64 13.62 3.22
C HIS A 87 10.64 12.87 2.34
N TYR A 88 10.94 12.71 1.05
CA TYR A 88 10.08 12.00 0.10
C TYR A 88 10.01 10.50 0.39
N LYS A 89 11.12 9.88 0.83
CA LYS A 89 11.15 8.48 1.25
C LYS A 89 10.16 8.19 2.38
N ILE A 90 10.27 8.94 3.47
CA ILE A 90 9.49 8.68 4.69
C ILE A 90 8.05 9.17 4.54
N ASN A 91 7.88 10.44 4.16
CA ASN A 91 6.58 11.11 4.26
C ASN A 91 5.69 10.90 3.03
N ILE A 92 6.25 10.40 1.93
CA ILE A 92 5.48 10.15 0.71
C ILE A 92 5.55 8.67 0.33
N TYR A 93 6.72 8.15 -0.02
CA TYR A 93 6.82 6.79 -0.56
C TYR A 93 6.36 5.72 0.44
N PHE A 94 6.97 5.67 1.64
CA PHE A 94 6.54 4.71 2.67
C PHE A 94 5.16 5.03 3.22
N ALA A 95 4.84 6.30 3.47
CA ALA A 95 3.51 6.69 3.96
C ALA A 95 2.38 6.23 3.01
N VAL A 96 2.55 6.38 1.70
CA VAL A 96 1.56 5.93 0.72
C VAL A 96 1.48 4.40 0.67
N LEU A 97 2.61 3.70 0.69
CA LEU A 97 2.61 2.23 0.74
C LEU A 97 1.91 1.72 2.00
N ASP A 98 2.26 2.27 3.16
CA ASP A 98 1.69 1.88 4.46
C ASP A 98 0.17 2.10 4.48
N ASN A 99 -0.31 3.22 3.94
CA ASN A 99 -1.74 3.48 3.82
C ASN A 99 -2.45 2.47 2.92
N ILE A 100 -1.85 2.10 1.77
CA ILE A 100 -2.45 1.12 0.86
C ILE A 100 -2.45 -0.27 1.50
N ILE A 101 -1.34 -0.67 2.14
CA ILE A 101 -1.22 -1.96 2.82
C ILE A 101 -2.26 -2.08 3.93
N ASN A 102 -2.42 -1.04 4.75
CA ASN A 102 -3.40 -1.02 5.83
C ASN A 102 -4.84 -1.05 5.30
N ASP A 103 -5.19 -0.21 4.33
CA ASP A 103 -6.56 -0.19 3.76
C ASP A 103 -6.90 -1.52 3.07
N MET A 104 -5.95 -2.14 2.38
CA MET A 104 -6.14 -3.50 1.84
C MET A 104 -6.26 -4.54 2.96
N GLY A 105 -5.41 -4.48 3.98
CA GLY A 105 -5.45 -5.39 5.13
C GLY A 105 -6.80 -5.36 5.85
N GLU A 106 -7.31 -4.17 6.16
CA GLU A 106 -8.61 -3.97 6.81
C GLU A 106 -9.78 -4.46 5.95
N ARG A 107 -9.74 -4.23 4.62
CA ARG A 107 -10.81 -4.67 3.71
C ARG A 107 -10.87 -6.18 3.52
N PHE A 108 -9.71 -6.84 3.54
CA PHE A 108 -9.59 -8.29 3.35
C PHE A 108 -9.39 -9.05 4.67
N GLU A 109 -9.62 -8.39 5.81
CA GLU A 109 -9.48 -8.98 7.14
C GLU A 109 -10.46 -10.15 7.34
N GLU A 110 -10.03 -11.12 8.14
CA GLU A 110 -10.43 -12.53 8.02
C GLU A 110 -11.92 -12.82 8.24
N ASN A 111 -12.66 -12.00 8.99
CA ASN A 111 -14.03 -12.38 9.42
C ASN A 111 -15.04 -12.54 8.27
N ASN A 112 -15.02 -11.67 7.25
CA ASN A 112 -16.02 -11.74 6.18
C ASN A 112 -15.65 -12.78 5.10
N LEU A 113 -14.36 -12.90 4.79
CA LEU A 113 -13.87 -13.87 3.78
C LEU A 113 -13.80 -15.29 4.32
N TYR A 114 -13.47 -15.47 5.60
CA TYR A 114 -13.45 -16.79 6.23
C TYR A 114 -14.85 -17.43 6.19
N VAL A 115 -15.89 -16.70 6.60
CA VAL A 115 -17.27 -17.20 6.60
C VAL A 115 -17.71 -17.60 5.17
N LEU A 116 -17.38 -16.80 4.16
CA LEU A 116 -17.70 -17.11 2.76
C LEU A 116 -16.94 -18.34 2.26
N ASN A 117 -15.68 -18.50 2.63
CA ASN A 117 -14.90 -19.70 2.30
C ASN A 117 -15.46 -20.95 3.00
N CYS A 118 -15.88 -20.84 4.26
CA CYS A 118 -16.54 -21.93 4.97
C CYS A 118 -17.88 -22.32 4.31
N MET A 119 -18.68 -21.33 3.89
CA MET A 119 -19.91 -21.59 3.12
C MET A 119 -19.61 -22.28 1.79
N GLN A 120 -18.56 -21.85 1.09
CA GLN A 120 -18.14 -22.47 -0.17
C GLN A 120 -17.71 -23.92 0.03
N ASP A 121 -16.95 -24.22 1.10
CA ASP A 121 -16.52 -25.58 1.44
C ASP A 121 -17.72 -26.50 1.71
N ILE A 122 -18.71 -26.03 2.47
CA ILE A 122 -19.93 -26.81 2.79
C ILE A 122 -20.79 -27.07 1.54
N LEU A 123 -20.89 -26.10 0.64
CA LEU A 123 -21.76 -26.20 -0.53
C LEU A 123 -21.16 -27.04 -1.66
N LEU A 124 -19.83 -27.11 -1.75
CA LEU A 124 -19.14 -27.74 -2.88
C LEU A 124 -18.47 -29.08 -2.54
N ASN A 125 -18.28 -29.41 -1.27
CA ASN A 125 -17.62 -30.64 -0.85
C ASN A 125 -18.57 -31.58 -0.09
N ASP A 126 -18.58 -32.86 -0.48
CA ASP A 126 -19.39 -33.91 0.17
C ASP A 126 -18.94 -34.19 1.63
N MET A 127 -17.72 -33.81 1.99
CA MET A 127 -17.13 -33.93 3.32
C MET A 127 -16.41 -32.61 3.70
N PRO A 128 -17.13 -31.60 4.18
CA PRO A 128 -16.54 -30.31 4.53
C PRO A 128 -15.58 -30.43 5.72
N ASN A 129 -14.59 -29.54 5.76
CA ASN A 129 -13.52 -29.62 6.75
C ASN A 129 -14.04 -29.18 8.13
N ASN A 130 -13.91 -30.03 9.16
CA ASN A 130 -14.46 -29.76 10.51
C ASN A 130 -13.83 -28.58 11.26
N ASN A 131 -12.76 -27.99 10.71
CA ASN A 131 -12.11 -26.79 11.26
C ASN A 131 -12.74 -25.48 10.78
N SER A 132 -13.79 -25.54 9.94
CA SER A 132 -14.46 -24.38 9.34
C SER A 132 -15.34 -23.56 10.30
N PHE A 133 -15.39 -23.91 11.60
CA PHE A 133 -16.28 -23.26 12.58
C PHE A 133 -15.63 -23.01 13.96
N LYS A 134 -14.33 -23.25 14.14
CA LYS A 134 -13.66 -23.05 15.44
C LYS A 134 -12.91 -21.75 15.52
#